data_AF-A0A3N5UEV6-F1
#
_entry.id   AF-A0A3N5UEV6-F1
#
_cell.length_a   1.000
_cell.length_b   1.000
_cell.length_c   1.000
_cell.angle_alpha   90.00
_cell.angle_beta   90.00
_cell.angle_gamma   90.00
#
_symmetry.space_group_name_H-M   'P 1'
#
loop_
_entity.id
_entity.type
_entity.pdbx_description
1 polymer ?
#
loop_
_entity_poly.entity_id
_entity_poly.type
_entity_poly.pdbx_seq_one_letter_code
_entity_poly.pdbx_strand_id
1 'polypeptide(L)'
;MRPRMFLLFRLLMVLASLLIMAGCTGPQAKIRKVDQPKEKELRANWKNYHTYCLGSYAMLFQLKGDQIIQRDDPWREVTSDEMASGCASVLIESSPVMQVLGENEEVFGYVIYNFDDQIWASIIDPKTVRLFYRVHPKGP
;
A
#
# COMPACT_ATOMS: atom_id res chain seq x y z
N MET A 1 35.94 44.53 -24.03
CA MET A 1 35.51 43.22 -23.46
C MET A 1 34.37 42.67 -24.32
N ARG A 2 34.48 41.42 -24.80
CA ARG A 2 33.66 40.90 -25.92
C ARG A 2 32.27 40.41 -25.44
N PRO A 3 31.15 40.96 -25.96
CA PRO A 3 29.79 40.66 -25.50
C PRO A 3 29.34 39.20 -25.71
N ARG A 4 30.03 38.45 -26.57
CA ARG A 4 29.76 37.03 -26.84
C ARG A 4 30.03 36.10 -25.64
N MET A 5 30.96 36.46 -24.75
CA MET A 5 31.33 35.62 -23.60
C MET A 5 30.29 35.69 -22.46
N PHE A 6 29.61 36.83 -22.34
CA PHE A 6 28.56 37.05 -21.34
C PHE A 6 27.26 36.31 -21.67
N LEU A 7 26.93 36.23 -22.97
CA LEU A 7 25.74 35.51 -23.46
C LEU A 7 25.88 33.99 -23.29
N LEU A 8 27.05 33.41 -23.56
CA LEU A 8 27.30 31.99 -23.32
C LEU A 8 27.21 31.63 -21.83
N PHE A 9 27.72 32.48 -20.95
CA PHE A 9 27.67 32.24 -19.50
C PHE A 9 26.25 32.27 -18.94
N ARG A 10 25.39 33.18 -19.45
CA ARG A 10 23.97 33.21 -19.10
C ARG A 10 23.21 31.99 -19.66
N LEU A 11 23.53 31.54 -20.87
CA LEU A 11 22.90 30.36 -21.46
C LEU A 11 23.24 29.08 -20.68
N LEU A 12 24.51 28.92 -20.27
CA LEU A 12 24.97 27.80 -19.46
C LEU A 12 24.34 27.78 -18.06
N MET A 13 24.18 28.95 -17.42
CA MET A 13 23.49 29.06 -16.12
C MET A 13 22.01 28.70 -16.22
N VAL A 14 21.33 29.07 -17.31
CA VAL A 14 19.92 28.69 -17.56
C VAL A 14 19.78 27.20 -17.87
N LEU A 15 20.72 26.60 -18.61
CA LEU A 15 20.73 25.15 -18.85
C LEU A 15 21.02 24.36 -17.57
N ALA A 16 21.93 24.85 -16.73
CA ALA A 16 22.27 24.21 -15.45
C ALA A 16 21.12 24.26 -14.45
N SER A 17 20.31 25.32 -14.44
CA SER A 17 19.12 25.39 -13.58
C SER A 17 17.93 24.57 -14.09
N LEU A 18 17.86 24.26 -15.39
CA LEU A 18 16.87 23.34 -15.96
C LEU A 18 17.12 21.86 -15.60
N LEU A 19 18.35 21.48 -15.25
CA LEU A 19 18.73 20.10 -14.92
C LEU A 19 18.50 19.69 -13.46
N ILE A 20 18.17 20.64 -12.56
CA ILE A 20 18.04 20.37 -11.11
C ILE A 20 16.61 19.92 -10.72
N MET A 21 15.66 19.92 -11.67
CA MET A 21 14.25 19.57 -11.41
C MET A 21 13.90 18.09 -11.70
N ALA A 22 14.89 17.24 -11.95
CA ALA A 22 14.68 15.78 -11.96
C ALA A 22 14.55 15.29 -10.50
N GLY A 23 13.39 15.57 -9.91
CA GLY A 23 13.07 15.22 -8.54
C GLY A 23 13.27 13.72 -8.30
N CYS A 24 14.03 13.39 -7.26
CA CYS A 24 14.11 12.06 -6.69
C CYS A 24 12.79 11.73 -5.98
N THR A 25 11.68 11.60 -6.71
CA THR A 25 10.53 10.86 -6.20
C THR A 25 10.83 9.39 -6.41
N GLY A 26 11.40 8.76 -5.38
CA GLY A 26 11.56 7.31 -5.36
C GLY A 26 10.22 6.59 -5.61
N PRO A 27 10.25 5.33 -6.06
CA PRO A 27 9.05 4.59 -6.38
C PRO A 27 8.09 4.57 -5.17
N GLN A 28 6.83 4.90 -5.42
CA GLN A 28 5.77 4.90 -4.42
C GLN A 28 4.91 3.65 -4.56
N ALA A 29 4.67 2.95 -3.44
CA ALA A 29 3.67 1.89 -3.43
C ALA A 29 2.31 2.49 -3.77
N LYS A 30 1.47 1.70 -4.43
CA LYS A 30 0.10 2.11 -4.75
C LYS A 30 -0.88 1.26 -3.99
N ILE A 31 -1.96 1.88 -3.52
CA ILE A 31 -3.14 1.17 -3.04
C ILE A 31 -4.26 1.43 -4.03
N ARG A 32 -4.80 0.37 -4.63
CA ARG A 32 -5.82 0.46 -5.68
C ARG A 32 -7.09 -0.25 -5.24
N LYS A 33 -8.24 0.41 -5.33
CA LYS A 33 -9.53 -0.22 -5.05
C LYS A 33 -9.79 -1.34 -6.06
N VAL A 34 -10.30 -2.47 -5.57
CA VAL A 34 -10.76 -3.60 -6.39
C VAL A 34 -12.27 -3.67 -6.34
N ASP A 35 -12.88 -3.96 -7.49
CA ASP A 35 -14.32 -4.12 -7.59
C ASP A 35 -14.79 -5.43 -6.93
N GLN A 36 -16.06 -5.44 -6.52
CA GLN A 36 -16.73 -6.64 -6.06
C GLN A 36 -16.82 -7.67 -7.20
N PRO A 37 -16.80 -8.99 -6.90
CA PRO A 37 -17.01 -9.63 -5.61
C PRO A 37 -15.73 -10.04 -4.86
N LYS A 38 -14.59 -9.36 -5.07
CA LYS A 38 -13.28 -9.77 -4.54
C LYS A 38 -13.27 -10.01 -3.03
N GLU A 39 -14.06 -9.25 -2.29
CA GLU A 39 -14.26 -9.36 -0.84
C GLU A 39 -14.65 -10.79 -0.41
N LYS A 40 -15.72 -11.34 -1.01
CA LYS A 40 -16.22 -12.69 -0.73
C LYS A 40 -15.21 -13.77 -1.11
N GLU A 41 -14.56 -13.59 -2.26
CA GLU A 41 -13.52 -14.50 -2.75
C GLU A 41 -12.35 -14.60 -1.76
N LEU A 42 -11.86 -13.45 -1.26
CA LEU A 42 -10.75 -13.41 -0.32
C LEU A 42 -11.10 -14.10 1.00
N ARG A 43 -12.30 -13.86 1.54
CA ARG A 43 -12.73 -14.50 2.79
C ARG A 43 -12.91 -16.00 2.64
N ALA A 44 -13.52 -16.46 1.54
CA ALA A 44 -13.71 -17.89 1.30
C ALA A 44 -12.36 -18.63 1.13
N ASN A 45 -11.35 -17.94 0.60
CA ASN A 45 -10.06 -18.53 0.24
C ASN A 45 -8.90 -18.04 1.12
N TRP A 46 -9.16 -17.57 2.33
CA TRP A 46 -8.14 -16.95 3.19
C TRP A 46 -6.91 -17.84 3.42
N LYS A 47 -7.10 -19.17 3.48
CA LYS A 47 -6.02 -20.17 3.65
C LYS A 47 -5.02 -20.21 2.48
N ASN A 48 -5.38 -19.64 1.32
CA ASN A 48 -4.50 -19.54 0.16
C ASN A 48 -3.51 -18.37 0.27
N TYR A 49 -3.64 -17.53 1.30
CA TYR A 49 -2.82 -16.36 1.57
C TYR A 49 -2.10 -16.51 2.91
N HIS A 50 -1.05 -15.71 3.14
CA HIS A 50 -0.64 -15.39 4.51
C HIS A 50 -1.62 -14.33 5.02
N THR A 51 -2.62 -14.78 5.78
CA THR A 51 -3.72 -13.92 6.23
C THR A 51 -3.44 -13.39 7.63
N TYR A 52 -3.64 -12.09 7.81
CA TYR A 52 -3.48 -11.41 9.09
C TYR A 52 -4.71 -10.58 9.41
N CYS A 53 -4.97 -10.34 10.69
CA CYS A 53 -6.00 -9.40 11.08
C CYS A 53 -5.53 -8.41 12.15
N LEU A 54 -6.04 -7.19 12.02
CA LEU A 54 -5.84 -6.11 12.96
C LEU A 54 -7.12 -5.98 13.79
N GLY A 55 -7.21 -6.75 14.86
CA GLY A 55 -8.44 -6.88 15.64
C GLY A 55 -9.62 -7.27 14.73
N SER A 56 -10.72 -6.54 14.83
CA SER A 56 -11.86 -6.63 13.92
C SER A 56 -11.84 -5.53 12.83
N TYR A 57 -10.82 -4.68 12.79
CA TYR A 57 -10.80 -3.48 11.91
C TYR A 57 -10.43 -3.81 10.47
N ALA A 58 -9.53 -4.76 10.27
CA ALA A 58 -9.04 -5.11 8.95
C ALA A 58 -8.53 -6.55 8.86
N MET A 59 -8.57 -7.08 7.64
CA MET A 59 -7.97 -8.34 7.23
C MET A 59 -7.02 -8.08 6.06
N LEU A 60 -5.79 -8.58 6.18
CA LEU A 60 -4.76 -8.51 5.16
C LEU A 60 -4.53 -9.92 4.59
N PHE A 61 -4.51 -10.02 3.28
CA PHE A 61 -4.30 -11.23 2.51
C PHE A 61 -3.01 -11.05 1.69
N GLN A 62 -1.87 -11.39 2.27
CA GLN A 62 -0.59 -11.35 1.57
C GLN A 62 -0.45 -12.58 0.67
N LEU A 63 0.01 -12.39 -0.57
CA LEU A 63 0.31 -13.53 -1.45
C LEU A 63 1.40 -14.42 -0.83
N LYS A 64 1.29 -15.73 -1.04
CA LYS A 64 2.37 -16.66 -0.69
C LYS A 64 3.51 -16.50 -1.69
N GLY A 65 4.74 -16.51 -1.20
CA GLY A 65 5.93 -16.30 -2.02
C GLY A 65 7.02 -15.56 -1.26
N ASP A 66 7.87 -14.87 -2.01
CA ASP A 66 8.99 -14.08 -1.51
C ASP A 66 8.68 -12.59 -1.31
N GLN A 67 7.52 -12.12 -1.78
CA GLN A 67 7.02 -10.78 -1.55
C GLN A 67 6.48 -10.61 -0.13
N ILE A 68 6.84 -9.49 0.51
CA ILE A 68 6.56 -9.22 1.92
C ILE A 68 5.74 -7.93 2.06
N ILE A 69 4.63 -8.01 2.81
CA ILE A 69 3.95 -6.84 3.32
C ILE A 69 4.38 -6.65 4.77
N GLN A 70 5.33 -5.74 5.00
CA GLN A 70 5.73 -5.33 6.33
C GLN A 70 4.59 -4.53 6.99
N ARG A 71 4.40 -4.75 8.29
CA ARG A 71 3.36 -4.12 9.12
C ARG A 71 4.01 -3.67 10.42
N ASP A 72 3.53 -2.58 10.99
CA ASP A 72 4.11 -1.98 12.19
C ASP A 72 3.41 -2.45 13.51
N ASP A 73 2.62 -3.54 13.45
CA ASP A 73 1.83 -4.18 14.54
C ASP A 73 0.62 -3.39 15.09
N PRO A 74 -0.42 -4.03 15.71
CA PRO A 74 -0.58 -5.43 16.18
C PRO A 74 -1.37 -6.35 15.23
N TRP A 75 -0.77 -6.69 14.08
CA TRP A 75 -1.39 -7.65 13.16
C TRP A 75 -1.13 -9.07 13.65
N ARG A 76 -2.18 -9.89 13.71
CA ARG A 76 -2.08 -11.29 14.12
C ARG A 76 -2.36 -12.20 12.95
N GLU A 77 -1.51 -13.19 12.74
CA GLU A 77 -1.74 -14.22 11.72
C GLU A 77 -3.01 -15.00 12.06
N VAL A 78 -3.85 -15.22 11.05
CA VAL A 78 -5.07 -16.00 11.15
C VAL A 78 -4.71 -17.47 11.00
N THR A 79 -4.98 -18.27 12.03
CA THR A 79 -4.59 -19.69 12.10
C THR A 79 -5.77 -20.66 12.15
N SER A 80 -7.00 -20.16 12.31
CA SER A 80 -8.21 -20.98 12.40
C SER A 80 -9.42 -20.32 11.72
N ASP A 81 -10.41 -21.13 11.36
CA ASP A 81 -11.66 -20.65 10.78
C ASP A 81 -12.48 -19.79 11.78
N GLU A 82 -12.41 -20.11 13.06
CA GLU A 82 -12.99 -19.29 14.13
C GLU A 82 -12.37 -17.89 14.16
N MET A 83 -11.04 -17.80 14.09
CA MET A 83 -10.34 -16.53 14.07
C MET A 83 -10.66 -15.75 12.79
N ALA A 84 -10.65 -16.40 11.63
CA ALA A 84 -11.02 -15.77 10.35
C ALA A 84 -12.43 -15.14 10.42
N SER A 85 -13.39 -15.89 10.98
CA SER A 85 -14.77 -15.44 11.18
C SER A 85 -14.86 -14.30 12.19
N GLY A 86 -14.07 -14.34 13.26
CA GLY A 86 -13.98 -13.28 14.28
C GLY A 86 -13.42 -11.97 13.72
N CYS A 87 -12.32 -12.02 12.96
CA CYS A 87 -11.73 -10.83 12.33
C CYS A 87 -12.69 -10.20 11.30
N ALA A 88 -13.51 -11.03 10.66
CA ALA A 88 -14.54 -10.67 9.70
C ALA A 88 -15.81 -10.02 10.30
N SER A 89 -16.03 -10.13 11.61
CA SER A 89 -17.34 -9.91 12.25
C SER A 89 -17.93 -8.51 12.09
N VAL A 90 -17.10 -7.46 12.03
CA VAL A 90 -17.54 -6.07 11.85
C VAL A 90 -17.27 -5.55 10.43
N LEU A 91 -16.66 -6.37 9.57
CA LEU A 91 -16.45 -6.07 8.16
C LEU A 91 -17.66 -6.57 7.37
N ILE A 92 -18.44 -5.64 6.83
CA ILE A 92 -19.62 -5.92 6.01
C ILE A 92 -19.24 -6.27 4.55
N GLU A 93 -20.14 -6.86 3.76
CA GLU A 93 -19.88 -7.22 2.35
C GLU A 93 -19.49 -6.02 1.46
N SER A 94 -19.84 -4.80 1.87
CA SER A 94 -19.46 -3.55 1.19
C SER A 94 -18.15 -2.93 1.72
N SER A 95 -17.43 -3.62 2.62
CA SER A 95 -16.13 -3.16 3.10
C SER A 95 -15.18 -3.01 1.91
N PRO A 96 -14.46 -1.88 1.78
CA PRO A 96 -13.55 -1.68 0.66
C PRO A 96 -12.47 -2.77 0.62
N VAL A 97 -12.19 -3.24 -0.59
CA VAL A 97 -11.05 -4.11 -0.89
C VAL A 97 -10.03 -3.27 -1.62
N MET A 98 -8.80 -3.25 -1.12
CA MET A 98 -7.68 -2.63 -1.83
C MET A 98 -6.60 -3.65 -2.16
N GLN A 99 -6.07 -3.56 -3.38
CA GLN A 99 -4.79 -4.17 -3.75
C GLN A 99 -3.64 -3.33 -3.21
N VAL A 100 -2.66 -4.01 -2.62
CA VAL A 100 -1.37 -3.44 -2.26
C VAL A 100 -0.39 -3.75 -3.39
N LEU A 101 0.14 -2.71 -4.01
CA LEU A 101 0.99 -2.81 -5.19
C LEU A 101 2.42 -2.32 -4.88
N GLY A 102 3.41 -3.12 -5.28
CA GLY A 102 4.83 -2.80 -5.20
C GLY A 102 5.34 -2.00 -6.39
N GLU A 103 6.62 -2.18 -6.72
CA GLU A 103 7.19 -1.59 -7.93
C GLU A 103 6.51 -2.20 -9.18
N ASN A 104 6.43 -1.42 -10.26
CA ASN A 104 5.88 -1.90 -11.54
C ASN A 104 4.43 -2.45 -11.48
N GLU A 105 3.65 -2.05 -10.47
CA GLU A 105 2.25 -2.51 -10.26
C GLU A 105 2.09 -4.00 -9.97
N GLU A 106 3.15 -4.66 -9.49
CA GLU A 106 3.05 -6.04 -9.02
C GLU A 106 2.18 -6.14 -7.76
N VAL A 107 1.35 -7.17 -7.67
CA VAL A 107 0.41 -7.33 -6.56
C VAL A 107 1.08 -8.07 -5.41
N PHE A 108 1.19 -7.43 -4.25
CA PHE A 108 1.70 -8.07 -3.02
C PHE A 108 0.59 -8.74 -2.22
N GLY A 109 -0.64 -8.25 -2.36
CA GLY A 109 -1.77 -8.76 -1.60
C GLY A 109 -2.96 -7.82 -1.62
N TYR A 110 -3.89 -8.10 -0.71
CA TYR A 110 -5.16 -7.40 -0.59
C TYR A 110 -5.46 -7.06 0.85
N VAL A 111 -6.21 -5.99 1.08
CA VAL A 111 -6.67 -5.61 2.40
C VAL A 111 -8.15 -5.27 2.35
N ILE A 112 -8.91 -5.87 3.26
CA ILE A 112 -10.30 -5.54 3.55
C ILE A 112 -10.27 -4.75 4.85
N TYR A 113 -10.92 -3.59 4.89
CA TYR A 113 -10.86 -2.71 6.05
C TYR A 113 -12.14 -1.92 6.24
N ASN A 114 -12.27 -1.26 7.39
CA ASN A 114 -13.39 -0.37 7.68
C ASN A 114 -13.30 0.90 6.80
N PHE A 115 -14.41 1.32 6.19
CA PHE A 115 -14.43 2.44 5.25
C PHE A 115 -14.01 3.80 5.86
N ASP A 116 -14.14 3.96 7.17
CA ASP A 116 -13.73 5.18 7.89
C ASP A 116 -12.22 5.25 8.14
N ASP A 117 -11.53 4.11 8.09
CA ASP A 117 -10.12 4.00 8.43
C ASP A 117 -9.22 4.48 7.27
N GLN A 118 -7.97 4.78 7.58
CA GLN A 118 -6.98 5.23 6.59
C GLN A 118 -5.93 4.15 6.35
N ILE A 119 -5.58 3.98 5.08
CA ILE A 119 -4.58 3.01 4.65
C ILE A 119 -3.70 3.60 3.55
N TRP A 120 -2.40 3.39 3.67
CA TRP A 120 -1.42 3.74 2.64
C TRP A 120 -0.25 2.76 2.70
N ALA A 121 0.56 2.74 1.64
CA ALA A 121 1.73 1.87 1.56
C ALA A 121 2.96 2.66 1.11
N SER A 122 4.14 2.11 1.38
CA SER A 122 5.42 2.61 0.88
C SER A 122 6.29 1.44 0.42
N ILE A 123 7.10 1.65 -0.61
CA ILE A 123 8.08 0.66 -1.07
C ILE A 123 9.31 0.79 -0.18
N ILE A 124 9.74 -0.33 0.41
CA ILE A 124 10.97 -0.42 1.19
C ILE A 124 12.10 -0.92 0.28
N ASP A 125 11.82 -1.97 -0.48
CA ASP A 125 12.69 -2.56 -1.50
C ASP A 125 11.82 -3.32 -2.53
N PRO A 126 12.39 -3.83 -3.64
CA PRO A 126 11.60 -4.48 -4.70
C PRO A 126 10.76 -5.69 -4.26
N LYS A 127 11.03 -6.29 -3.10
CA LYS A 127 10.25 -7.43 -2.57
C LYS A 127 9.54 -7.10 -1.26
N THR A 128 9.57 -5.84 -0.82
CA THR A 128 8.99 -5.43 0.46
C THR A 128 8.24 -4.12 0.32
N VAL A 129 6.95 -4.17 0.63
CA VAL A 129 6.13 -2.97 0.85
C VAL A 129 5.79 -2.87 2.33
N ARG A 130 5.79 -1.66 2.88
CA ARG A 130 5.26 -1.40 4.21
C ARG A 130 3.83 -0.89 4.11
N LEU A 131 2.92 -1.56 4.82
CA LEU A 131 1.53 -1.16 4.96
C LEU A 131 1.34 -0.38 6.25
N PHE A 132 0.76 0.81 6.12
CA PHE A 132 0.37 1.63 7.25
C PHE A 132 -1.14 1.64 7.37
N TYR A 133 -1.62 1.43 8.59
CA TYR A 133 -3.03 1.42 8.92
C TYR A 133 -3.30 2.34 10.09
N ARG A 134 -4.30 3.21 9.95
CA ARG A 134 -4.76 4.09 11.02
C ARG A 134 -6.26 3.91 11.21
N VAL A 135 -6.62 3.37 12.37
CA VAL A 135 -8.01 3.29 12.83
C VAL A 135 -8.54 4.71 13.04
N HIS A 136 -9.70 5.01 12.46
CA HIS A 136 -10.42 6.24 12.74
C HIS A 136 -10.97 6.19 14.17
N PRO A 137 -10.73 7.21 15.00
CA PRO A 137 -11.32 7.26 16.33
C PRO A 137 -12.84 7.20 16.23
N LYS A 138 -13.45 6.13 16.74
CA LYS A 138 -14.89 6.09 16.88
C LYS A 138 -15.23 6.99 18.07
N GLY A 139 -16.11 7.97 17.86
CA GLY A 139 -16.57 8.87 18.91
C GLY A 139 -17.13 8.10 20.13
N PRO A 140 -17.25 8.76 21.29
CA PRO A 140 -17.85 8.16 22.48
C PRO A 140 -19.29 7.69 22.26
#